data_AF-A0A963LW13-F1
#
_entry.id   AF-A0A963LW13-F1
#
_cell.length_a   1.000
_cell.length_b   1.000
_cell.length_c   1.000
_cell.angle_alpha   90.00
_cell.angle_beta   90.00
_cell.angle_gamma   90.00
#
_symmetry.space_group_name_H-M   'P 1'
#
loop_
_entity.id
_entity.type
_entity.pdbx_description
1 polymer ?
#
loop_
_entity_poly.entity_id
_entity_poly.type
_entity_poly.pdbx_seq_one_letter_code
_entity_poly.pdbx_strand_id
1 'polypeptide(L)'
;MTQAATAAGDAELLVRDEQVRQHRLILPAAVVGSSLLGLIVAAVQSRVVGLAPAATWLLVLAVALVARIWVYRRHQGADPEHRQAQRWIGRYRLMSLAHGVVWALAAYWLFPPTSLAHQLFLVFALAGICVSSLSGYAFDLRSALWFSLPVTLAWVLRLMTLDNDTGMMMAAIGVLFILYMLAIAARAQRTMREAVLLRAAQAAQLADVHRSHAQMQQAEALADLGSFVLDWQADTLHWSDGHFRVWGLEPGSVVPDRELFLAGVHPDDRQRIAAQLQLAIDTGAVPDCRYRVCWPDGQVRHVFARSEIQVDAQGRAVAMTGTVQDVTQQTQTEARLQEQQQLLSVMRQTTQLGFWFVGRDGRTTGVNPALQTMLASSEAALMDVDILERVDAPYAQRLRHCLAGVHGAGDAGALVDVSRADGSVVRCLAHETALVDAAGQVSGLLVTLSDLSAIERARAAQHVSEFVVNSVRDMVSVTDLDDRYRFVNDAWCARHGLRREDVLGRTIAEAMPVVMTARRHEALRRCIADRQMQMVRAEIDYPQLGRRTMETTMTPYLTSDADVRGVVAVTRDVTEQEH
;
A
#
# COMPACT_ATOMS: atom_id res chain seq x y z
N MET A 1 6.52 16.01 -38.62
CA MET A 1 7.51 15.51 -39.60
C MET A 1 8.64 14.68 -38.98
N THR A 2 8.94 14.82 -37.68
CA THR A 2 10.06 14.15 -37.01
C THR A 2 9.86 12.66 -36.70
N GLN A 3 8.62 12.22 -36.41
CA GLN A 3 8.30 10.80 -36.13
C GLN A 3 8.25 9.91 -37.39
N ALA A 4 7.82 10.46 -38.52
CA ALA A 4 7.79 9.72 -39.79
C ALA A 4 9.20 9.54 -40.39
N ALA A 5 10.08 10.54 -40.21
CA ALA A 5 11.47 10.47 -40.65
C ALA A 5 12.30 9.48 -39.81
N THR A 6 11.98 9.33 -38.53
CA THR A 6 12.63 8.35 -37.64
C THR A 6 12.16 6.92 -37.94
N ALA A 7 10.86 6.69 -38.11
CA ALA A 7 10.33 5.39 -38.51
C ALA A 7 10.85 4.91 -39.89
N ALA A 8 11.00 5.84 -40.85
CA ALA A 8 11.60 5.53 -42.16
C ALA A 8 13.11 5.21 -42.04
N GLY A 9 13.81 5.86 -41.13
CA GLY A 9 15.20 5.56 -40.80
C GLY A 9 15.37 4.15 -40.22
N ASP A 10 14.55 3.80 -39.23
CA ASP A 10 14.62 2.50 -38.55
C ASP A 10 14.27 1.32 -39.48
N ALA A 11 13.28 1.53 -40.34
CA ALA A 11 12.93 0.59 -41.41
C ALA A 11 14.11 0.33 -42.36
N GLU A 12 14.86 1.37 -42.74
CA GLU A 12 16.01 1.20 -43.64
C GLU A 12 17.19 0.49 -42.96
N LEU A 13 17.34 0.64 -41.64
CA LEU A 13 18.37 -0.06 -40.86
C LEU A 13 18.08 -1.56 -40.80
N LEU A 14 16.85 -1.95 -40.48
CA LEU A 14 16.42 -3.36 -40.45
C LEU A 14 16.64 -4.06 -41.79
N VAL A 15 16.33 -3.37 -42.90
CA VAL A 15 16.59 -3.89 -44.25
C VAL A 15 18.09 -4.10 -44.49
N ARG A 16 18.95 -3.20 -44.01
CA ARG A 16 20.41 -3.31 -44.19
C ARG A 16 21.01 -4.45 -43.38
N ASP A 17 20.56 -4.66 -42.15
CA ASP A 17 21.06 -5.76 -41.32
C ASP A 17 20.64 -7.12 -41.90
N GLU A 18 19.41 -7.22 -42.38
CA GLU A 18 18.95 -8.39 -43.14
C GLU A 18 19.81 -8.62 -44.39
N GLN A 19 20.14 -7.57 -45.15
CA GLN A 19 21.04 -7.68 -46.30
C GLN A 19 22.41 -8.24 -45.90
N VAL A 20 23.01 -7.77 -44.80
CA VAL A 20 24.31 -8.28 -44.32
C VAL A 20 24.21 -9.77 -43.99
N ARG A 21 23.15 -10.17 -43.29
CA ARG A 21 22.89 -11.57 -42.94
C ARG A 21 22.76 -12.46 -44.17
N GLN A 22 21.95 -12.06 -45.16
CA GLN A 22 21.73 -12.85 -46.38
C GLN A 22 23.01 -13.00 -47.22
N HIS A 23 23.78 -11.93 -47.38
CA HIS A 23 25.08 -12.00 -48.06
C HIS A 23 26.05 -12.99 -47.37
N ARG A 24 26.05 -13.07 -46.03
CA ARG A 24 26.89 -14.02 -45.28
C ARG A 24 26.47 -15.47 -45.50
N LEU A 25 25.16 -15.73 -45.59
CA LEU A 25 24.61 -17.08 -45.80
C LEU A 25 24.91 -17.62 -47.20
N ILE A 26 24.85 -16.77 -48.22
CA ILE A 26 24.89 -17.21 -49.62
C ILE A 26 26.31 -17.29 -50.17
N LEU A 27 27.24 -16.48 -49.66
CA LEU A 27 28.59 -16.40 -50.21
C LEU A 27 29.34 -17.75 -50.28
N PRO A 28 29.31 -18.64 -49.27
CA PRO A 28 30.00 -19.93 -49.36
C PRO A 28 29.47 -20.80 -50.52
N ALA A 29 28.15 -20.90 -50.64
CA ALA A 29 27.50 -21.66 -51.71
C ALA A 29 27.81 -21.04 -53.09
N ALA A 30 27.80 -19.71 -53.20
CA ALA A 30 28.14 -19.00 -54.43
C ALA A 30 29.59 -19.24 -54.87
N VAL A 31 30.55 -19.28 -53.93
CA VAL A 31 31.96 -19.56 -54.23
C VAL A 31 32.14 -21.01 -54.70
N VAL A 32 31.51 -21.98 -54.03
CA VAL A 32 31.59 -23.39 -54.43
C VAL A 32 30.95 -23.59 -55.81
N GLY A 33 29.74 -23.08 -56.02
CA GLY A 33 29.03 -23.17 -57.29
C GLY A 33 29.83 -22.55 -58.45
N SER A 34 30.42 -21.37 -58.25
CA SER A 34 31.26 -20.73 -59.26
C SER A 34 32.56 -21.49 -59.53
N SER A 35 33.14 -22.12 -58.51
CA SER A 35 34.37 -22.92 -58.68
C SER A 35 34.10 -24.15 -59.55
N LEU A 36 33.02 -24.88 -59.24
CA LEU A 36 32.61 -26.07 -59.99
C LEU A 36 32.26 -25.73 -61.44
N LEU A 37 31.44 -24.70 -61.66
CA LEU A 37 31.08 -24.27 -63.00
C LEU A 37 32.30 -23.78 -63.79
N GLY A 38 33.21 -23.03 -63.15
CA GLY A 38 34.46 -22.59 -63.77
C GLY A 38 35.35 -23.74 -64.24
N LEU A 39 35.50 -24.78 -63.41
CA LEU A 39 36.25 -25.99 -63.78
C LEU A 39 35.62 -26.70 -64.99
N ILE A 40 34.29 -26.83 -65.02
CA ILE A 40 33.58 -27.45 -66.13
C ILE A 40 33.76 -26.62 -67.41
N VAL A 41 33.60 -25.29 -67.33
CA VAL A 41 33.77 -24.39 -68.48
C VAL A 41 35.19 -24.46 -69.03
N ALA A 42 36.22 -24.42 -68.18
CA ALA A 42 37.60 -24.54 -68.61
C ALA A 42 37.89 -25.91 -69.24
N ALA A 43 37.40 -27.00 -68.65
CA ALA A 43 37.60 -28.35 -69.16
C ALA A 43 36.97 -28.56 -70.55
N VAL A 44 35.75 -28.06 -70.76
CA VAL A 44 35.05 -28.16 -72.05
C VAL A 44 35.72 -27.26 -73.11
N GLN A 45 36.00 -25.98 -72.78
CA GLN A 45 36.52 -25.03 -73.76
C GLN A 45 37.99 -25.25 -74.13
N SER A 46 38.80 -25.82 -73.23
CA SER A 46 40.21 -26.12 -73.50
C SER A 46 40.42 -27.07 -74.70
N ARG A 47 39.41 -27.90 -75.03
CA ARG A 47 39.44 -28.81 -76.19
C ARG A 47 39.45 -28.08 -77.54
N VAL A 48 38.97 -26.84 -77.57
CA VAL A 48 38.84 -26.05 -78.81
C VAL A 48 39.75 -24.83 -78.81
N VAL A 49 39.84 -24.13 -77.68
CA VAL A 49 40.59 -22.86 -77.56
C VAL A 49 42.04 -23.09 -77.08
N GLY A 50 42.35 -24.30 -76.60
CA GLY A 50 43.65 -24.68 -76.07
C GLY A 50 43.76 -24.55 -74.54
N LEU A 51 44.75 -25.23 -73.97
CA LEU A 51 44.92 -25.31 -72.51
C LEU A 51 45.37 -23.98 -71.90
N ALA A 52 46.20 -23.20 -72.60
CA ALA A 52 46.78 -21.98 -72.04
C ALA A 52 45.74 -20.87 -71.75
N PRO A 53 44.80 -20.53 -72.66
CA PRO A 53 43.72 -19.58 -72.34
C PRO A 53 42.80 -20.07 -71.22
N ALA A 54 42.45 -21.36 -71.22
CA ALA A 54 41.60 -21.97 -70.19
C ALA A 54 42.25 -21.97 -68.80
N ALA A 55 43.52 -22.33 -68.69
CA ALA A 55 44.26 -22.33 -67.43
C ALA A 55 44.47 -20.90 -66.90
N THR A 56 44.77 -19.95 -67.79
CA THR A 56 44.94 -18.53 -67.42
C THR A 56 43.63 -17.96 -66.87
N TRP A 57 42.51 -18.20 -67.55
CA TRP A 57 41.20 -17.76 -67.08
C TRP A 57 40.82 -18.40 -65.74
N LEU A 58 41.06 -19.70 -65.57
CA LEU A 58 40.78 -20.42 -64.33
C LEU A 58 41.62 -19.87 -63.15
N LEU A 59 42.88 -19.52 -63.38
CA LEU A 59 43.74 -18.90 -62.37
C LEU A 59 43.18 -17.54 -61.93
N VAL A 60 42.76 -16.69 -62.88
CA VAL A 60 42.14 -15.40 -62.59
C VAL A 60 40.84 -15.56 -61.79
N LEU A 61 40.02 -16.57 -62.13
CA LEU A 61 38.82 -16.93 -61.38
C LEU A 61 39.15 -17.36 -59.95
N ALA A 62 40.15 -18.22 -59.76
CA ALA A 62 40.58 -18.66 -58.44
C ALA A 62 41.01 -17.47 -57.56
N VAL A 63 41.80 -16.54 -58.11
CA VAL A 63 42.22 -15.32 -57.39
C VAL A 63 41.01 -14.47 -56.96
N ALA A 64 40.03 -14.27 -57.84
CA ALA A 64 38.81 -13.52 -57.51
C ALA A 64 37.98 -14.20 -56.41
N LEU A 65 37.88 -15.53 -56.42
CA LEU A 65 37.16 -16.29 -55.40
C LEU A 65 37.88 -16.28 -54.04
N VAL A 66 39.22 -16.37 -54.03
CA VAL A 66 40.04 -16.23 -52.81
C VAL A 66 39.87 -14.84 -52.21
N ALA A 67 39.88 -13.78 -53.03
CA ALA A 67 39.63 -12.41 -52.57
C ALA A 67 38.24 -12.27 -51.91
N ARG A 68 37.21 -12.92 -52.47
CA ARG A 68 35.86 -12.96 -51.87
C ARG A 68 35.84 -13.66 -50.51
N ILE A 69 36.50 -14.82 -50.40
CA ILE A 69 36.63 -15.55 -49.12
C ILE A 69 37.39 -14.71 -48.08
N TRP A 70 38.43 -13.99 -48.50
CA TRP A 70 39.22 -13.15 -47.61
C TRP A 70 38.40 -11.99 -47.03
N VAL A 71 37.63 -11.28 -47.86
CA VAL A 71 36.72 -10.20 -47.41
C VAL A 71 35.66 -10.74 -46.44
N TYR A 72 35.14 -11.94 -46.70
CA TYR A 72 34.20 -12.61 -45.81
C TYR A 72 34.77 -12.91 -44.43
N ARG A 73 35.94 -13.57 -44.38
CA ARG A 73 36.60 -13.94 -43.12
C ARG A 73 37.00 -12.72 -42.30
N ARG A 74 37.45 -11.64 -42.94
CA ARG A 74 37.87 -10.41 -42.25
C ARG A 74 36.74 -9.69 -41.51
N HIS A 75 35.47 -10.00 -41.78
CA HIS A 75 34.31 -9.37 -41.13
C HIS A 75 33.43 -10.35 -40.33
N GLN A 76 33.94 -11.55 -40.03
CA GLN A 76 33.25 -12.51 -39.15
C GLN A 76 33.35 -12.18 -37.65
N GLY A 77 34.24 -11.27 -37.24
CA GLY A 77 34.52 -10.98 -35.81
C GLY A 77 33.97 -9.67 -35.24
N ALA A 78 33.25 -8.86 -36.02
CA ALA A 78 32.70 -7.58 -35.54
C ALA A 78 31.18 -7.59 -35.65
N ASP A 79 30.51 -7.29 -34.53
CA ASP A 79 29.09 -7.01 -34.50
C ASP A 79 28.88 -5.69 -35.26
N PRO A 80 28.09 -5.66 -36.35
CA PRO A 80 28.15 -4.55 -37.27
C PRO A 80 27.41 -3.34 -36.71
N GLU A 81 28.13 -2.40 -36.10
CA GLU A 81 27.64 -1.03 -36.01
C GLU A 81 27.20 -0.55 -37.41
N HIS A 82 26.14 0.26 -37.48
CA HIS A 82 25.53 0.73 -38.74
C HIS A 82 26.53 1.24 -39.82
N ARG A 83 27.60 1.93 -39.41
CA ARG A 83 28.65 2.40 -40.34
C ARG A 83 29.51 1.26 -40.91
N GLN A 84 29.69 0.18 -40.16
CA GLN A 84 30.42 -1.01 -40.60
C GLN A 84 29.61 -1.84 -41.59
N ALA A 85 28.29 -1.97 -41.39
CA ALA A 85 27.37 -2.65 -42.31
C ALA A 85 27.42 -2.04 -43.73
N GLN A 86 27.33 -0.71 -43.85
CA GLN A 86 27.38 -0.03 -45.15
C GLN A 86 28.72 -0.24 -45.87
N ARG A 87 29.83 -0.10 -45.16
CA ARG A 87 31.18 -0.31 -45.72
C ARG A 87 31.36 -1.75 -46.19
N TRP A 88 30.82 -2.71 -45.45
CA TRP A 88 30.86 -4.11 -45.82
C TRP A 88 30.05 -4.41 -47.06
N ILE A 89 28.80 -3.95 -47.14
CA ILE A 89 27.96 -4.10 -48.35
C ILE A 89 28.67 -3.48 -49.56
N GLY A 90 29.29 -2.31 -49.40
CA GLY A 90 30.09 -1.67 -50.46
C GLY A 90 31.25 -2.54 -50.95
N ARG A 91 32.04 -3.12 -50.03
CA ARG A 91 33.14 -4.05 -50.37
C ARG A 91 32.61 -5.32 -51.04
N TYR A 92 31.51 -5.88 -50.53
CA TYR A 92 30.87 -7.06 -51.10
C TYR A 92 30.45 -6.82 -52.56
N ARG A 93 29.80 -5.68 -52.83
CA ARG A 93 29.41 -5.26 -54.17
C ARG A 93 30.61 -5.16 -55.10
N LEU A 94 31.69 -4.51 -54.66
CA LEU A 94 32.92 -4.36 -55.45
C LEU A 94 33.54 -5.73 -55.81
N MET A 95 33.57 -6.66 -54.86
CA MET A 95 34.06 -8.03 -55.13
C MET A 95 33.12 -8.82 -56.04
N SER A 96 31.82 -8.54 -55.99
CA SER A 96 30.85 -9.12 -56.93
C SER A 96 31.03 -8.57 -58.35
N LEU A 97 31.34 -7.28 -58.49
CA LEU A 97 31.72 -6.69 -59.77
C LEU A 97 33.00 -7.33 -60.33
N ALA A 98 34.06 -7.40 -59.51
CA ALA A 98 35.32 -8.02 -59.93
C ALA A 98 35.11 -9.46 -60.39
N HIS A 99 34.31 -10.24 -59.66
CA HIS A 99 33.97 -11.61 -60.05
C HIS A 99 33.17 -11.66 -61.36
N GLY A 100 32.20 -10.76 -61.55
CA GLY A 100 31.46 -10.64 -62.81
C GLY A 100 32.36 -10.28 -63.98
N VAL A 101 33.33 -9.39 -63.79
CA VAL A 101 34.34 -9.06 -64.82
C VAL A 101 35.18 -10.27 -65.20
N VAL A 102 35.58 -11.13 -64.24
CA VAL A 102 36.31 -12.36 -64.57
C VAL A 102 35.46 -13.31 -65.42
N TRP A 103 34.17 -13.47 -65.11
CA TRP A 103 33.27 -14.24 -65.95
C TRP A 103 33.03 -13.59 -67.32
N ALA A 104 33.02 -12.25 -67.39
CA ALA A 104 32.95 -11.52 -68.66
C ALA A 104 34.18 -11.80 -69.55
N LEU A 105 35.38 -11.94 -68.96
CA LEU A 105 36.59 -12.31 -69.70
C LEU A 105 36.48 -13.69 -70.36
N ALA A 106 35.66 -14.61 -69.83
CA ALA A 106 35.43 -15.91 -70.46
C ALA A 106 34.82 -15.75 -71.86
N ALA A 107 33.94 -14.76 -72.04
CA ALA A 107 33.32 -14.45 -73.33
C ALA A 107 34.31 -13.93 -74.37
N TYR A 108 35.53 -13.55 -73.97
CA TYR A 108 36.58 -13.11 -74.88
C TYR A 108 37.69 -14.17 -75.02
N TRP A 109 38.19 -14.72 -73.92
CA TRP A 109 39.32 -15.66 -73.92
C TRP A 109 38.95 -17.10 -74.22
N LEU A 110 37.71 -17.52 -73.95
CA LEU A 110 37.25 -18.90 -74.12
C LEU A 110 36.19 -19.04 -75.20
N PHE A 111 35.91 -17.96 -75.96
CA PHE A 111 34.90 -17.98 -77.01
C PHE A 111 35.48 -18.54 -78.30
N PRO A 112 35.05 -19.73 -78.76
CA PRO A 112 35.64 -20.38 -79.92
C PRO A 112 35.09 -19.75 -81.21
N PRO A 113 35.95 -19.37 -82.17
CA PRO A 113 35.49 -18.71 -83.41
C PRO A 113 34.78 -19.68 -84.38
N THR A 114 35.03 -20.99 -84.29
CA THR A 114 34.65 -21.96 -85.33
C THR A 114 33.63 -23.01 -84.89
N SER A 115 33.28 -23.13 -83.60
CA SER A 115 32.40 -24.20 -83.10
C SER A 115 31.12 -23.67 -82.46
N LEU A 116 30.00 -23.75 -83.17
CA LEU A 116 28.69 -23.33 -82.67
C LEU A 116 28.28 -24.06 -81.37
N ALA A 117 28.57 -25.36 -81.25
CA ALA A 117 28.25 -26.13 -80.05
C ALA A 117 28.96 -25.57 -78.80
N HIS A 118 30.23 -25.19 -78.94
CA HIS A 118 30.99 -24.64 -77.82
C HIS A 118 30.65 -23.16 -77.54
N GLN A 119 30.22 -22.40 -78.56
CA GLN A 119 29.66 -21.05 -78.39
C GLN A 119 28.36 -21.10 -77.60
N LEU A 120 27.43 -21.98 -77.99
CA LEU A 120 26.17 -22.21 -77.27
C LEU A 120 26.43 -22.65 -75.83
N PHE A 121 27.31 -23.63 -75.62
CA PHE A 121 27.68 -24.10 -74.30
C PHE A 121 28.19 -22.96 -73.39
N LEU A 122 29.07 -22.10 -73.91
CA LEU A 122 29.58 -20.96 -73.15
C LEU A 122 28.48 -19.96 -72.82
N VAL A 123 27.64 -19.59 -73.79
CA VAL A 123 26.52 -18.66 -73.57
C VAL A 123 25.54 -19.22 -72.55
N PHE A 124 25.23 -20.52 -72.59
CA PHE A 124 24.38 -21.18 -71.59
C PHE A 124 25.02 -21.16 -70.19
N ALA A 125 26.33 -21.42 -70.08
CA ALA A 125 27.02 -21.35 -68.79
C ALA A 125 27.03 -19.92 -68.21
N LEU A 126 27.28 -18.92 -69.06
CA LEU A 126 27.30 -17.51 -68.68
C LEU A 126 25.89 -16.99 -68.34
N ALA A 127 24.86 -17.36 -69.09
CA ALA A 127 23.48 -17.04 -68.75
C ALA A 127 23.05 -17.73 -67.45
N GLY A 128 23.40 -19.00 -67.26
CA GLY A 128 23.08 -19.78 -66.07
C GLY A 128 23.67 -19.18 -64.78
N ILE A 129 24.94 -18.74 -64.81
CA ILE A 129 25.53 -18.10 -63.64
C ILE A 129 24.92 -16.72 -63.35
N CYS A 130 24.52 -15.96 -64.37
CA CYS A 130 23.78 -14.71 -64.18
C CYS A 130 22.43 -14.97 -63.49
N VAL A 131 21.64 -15.95 -63.95
CA VAL A 131 20.36 -16.33 -63.30
C VAL A 131 20.60 -16.76 -61.85
N SER A 132 21.59 -17.62 -61.61
CA SER A 132 21.93 -18.07 -60.25
C SER A 132 22.29 -16.90 -59.33
N SER A 133 23.04 -15.92 -59.82
CA SER A 133 23.37 -14.72 -59.05
C SER A 133 22.14 -13.86 -58.76
N LEU A 134 21.18 -13.78 -59.68
CA LEU A 134 19.96 -13.01 -59.47
C LEU A 134 19.08 -13.61 -58.39
N SER A 135 18.87 -14.93 -58.46
CA SER A 135 18.15 -15.65 -57.41
C SER A 135 18.89 -15.59 -56.08
N GLY A 136 20.23 -15.72 -56.12
CA GLY A 136 21.09 -15.67 -54.94
C GLY A 136 21.33 -14.27 -54.36
N TYR A 137 21.00 -13.19 -55.05
CA TYR A 137 21.16 -11.81 -54.57
C TYR A 137 19.88 -10.99 -54.68
N ALA A 138 18.71 -11.66 -54.69
CA ALA A 138 17.39 -11.04 -54.74
C ALA A 138 17.19 -9.90 -53.71
N PHE A 139 17.90 -9.95 -52.59
CA PHE A 139 17.87 -8.97 -51.51
C PHE A 139 18.78 -7.74 -51.72
N ASP A 140 19.74 -7.81 -52.66
CA ASP A 140 20.61 -6.70 -53.02
C ASP A 140 20.75 -6.60 -54.54
N LEU A 141 19.80 -5.89 -55.16
CA LEU A 141 19.76 -5.63 -56.60
C LEU A 141 21.10 -5.11 -57.14
N ARG A 142 21.79 -4.25 -56.38
CA ARG A 142 23.06 -3.66 -56.84
C ARG A 142 24.14 -4.74 -56.96
N SER A 143 24.23 -5.66 -56.00
CA SER A 143 25.16 -6.79 -56.06
C SER A 143 24.84 -7.73 -57.22
N ALA A 144 23.56 -8.06 -57.43
CA ALA A 144 23.12 -8.89 -58.56
C ALA A 144 23.51 -8.27 -59.92
N LEU A 145 23.25 -6.96 -60.07
CA LEU A 145 23.51 -6.21 -61.29
C LEU A 145 25.01 -6.02 -61.54
N TRP A 146 25.79 -5.66 -60.51
CA TRP A 146 27.23 -5.50 -60.65
C TRP A 146 27.93 -6.79 -61.06
N PHE A 147 27.42 -7.95 -60.65
CA PHE A 147 27.91 -9.24 -61.14
C PHE A 147 27.41 -9.55 -62.56
N SER A 148 26.11 -9.43 -62.82
CA SER A 148 25.50 -9.98 -64.03
C SER A 148 25.67 -9.12 -65.28
N LEU A 149 25.61 -7.78 -65.16
CA LEU A 149 25.69 -6.87 -66.32
C LEU A 149 26.99 -6.99 -67.11
N PRO A 150 28.18 -7.01 -66.47
CA PRO A 150 29.43 -7.20 -67.22
C PRO A 150 29.45 -8.53 -67.98
N VAL A 151 28.94 -9.59 -67.36
CA VAL A 151 28.89 -10.93 -67.95
C VAL A 151 27.96 -10.95 -69.16
N THR A 152 26.72 -10.49 -69.00
CA THR A 152 25.72 -10.49 -70.07
C THR A 152 26.10 -9.59 -71.23
N LEU A 153 26.59 -8.39 -70.93
CA LEU A 153 27.03 -7.45 -71.95
C LEU A 153 28.21 -8.00 -72.75
N ALA A 154 29.18 -8.66 -72.10
CA ALA A 154 30.37 -9.15 -72.78
C ALA A 154 30.05 -10.22 -73.83
N TRP A 155 29.20 -11.21 -73.52
CA TRP A 155 28.86 -12.23 -74.51
C TRP A 155 27.85 -11.75 -75.55
N VAL A 156 26.94 -10.83 -75.21
CA VAL A 156 26.06 -10.18 -76.21
C VAL A 156 26.88 -9.40 -77.22
N LEU A 157 27.79 -8.54 -76.77
CA LEU A 157 28.67 -7.78 -77.66
C LEU A 157 29.56 -8.72 -78.49
N ARG A 158 30.07 -9.80 -77.90
CA ARG A 158 30.87 -10.79 -78.64
C ARG A 158 30.06 -11.43 -79.76
N LEU A 159 28.82 -11.82 -79.51
CA LEU A 159 27.95 -12.40 -80.53
C LEU A 159 27.63 -11.42 -81.65
N MET A 160 27.48 -10.12 -81.36
CA MET A 160 27.28 -9.09 -82.38
C MET A 160 28.49 -8.87 -83.30
N THR A 161 29.69 -9.30 -82.87
CA THR A 161 30.89 -9.26 -83.72
C THR A 161 31.04 -10.46 -84.65
N LEU A 162 30.17 -11.48 -84.52
CA LEU A 162 30.16 -12.62 -85.44
C LEU A 162 29.46 -12.21 -86.73
N ASP A 163 30.12 -12.44 -87.86
CA ASP A 163 29.56 -12.20 -89.19
C ASP A 163 28.61 -13.36 -89.61
N ASN A 164 27.60 -13.64 -88.77
CA ASN A 164 26.58 -14.66 -89.04
C ASN A 164 25.21 -14.33 -88.42
N ASP A 165 24.14 -14.78 -89.08
CA ASP A 165 22.75 -14.52 -88.64
C ASP A 165 22.44 -15.15 -87.27
N THR A 166 23.02 -16.31 -86.98
CA THR A 166 22.82 -17.02 -85.72
C THR A 166 23.37 -16.23 -84.52
N GLY A 167 24.53 -15.60 -84.66
CA GLY A 167 25.13 -14.74 -83.63
C GLY A 167 24.27 -13.53 -83.33
N MET A 168 23.74 -12.88 -84.38
CA MET A 168 22.85 -11.72 -84.23
C MET A 168 21.53 -12.10 -83.51
N MET A 169 20.93 -13.25 -83.86
CA MET A 169 19.74 -13.76 -83.16
C MET A 169 20.01 -14.11 -81.70
N MET A 170 21.14 -14.75 -81.39
CA MET A 170 21.54 -15.04 -80.02
C MET A 170 21.81 -13.77 -79.21
N ALA A 171 22.38 -12.73 -79.83
CA ALA A 171 22.56 -11.42 -79.21
C ALA A 171 21.22 -10.75 -78.88
N ALA A 172 20.23 -10.82 -79.78
CA ALA A 172 18.88 -10.31 -79.54
C ALA A 172 18.19 -11.03 -78.36
N ILE A 173 18.31 -12.37 -78.27
CA ILE A 173 17.85 -13.14 -77.11
C ILE A 173 18.58 -12.70 -75.84
N GLY A 174 19.88 -12.37 -75.93
CA GLY A 174 20.64 -11.85 -74.81
C GLY A 174 20.19 -10.47 -74.33
N VAL A 175 19.77 -9.57 -75.23
CA VAL A 175 19.15 -8.30 -74.86
C VAL A 175 17.81 -8.54 -74.15
N LEU A 176 16.96 -9.45 -74.65
CA LEU A 176 15.71 -9.82 -73.99
C LEU A 176 15.97 -10.45 -72.61
N PHE A 177 17.01 -11.28 -72.50
CA PHE A 177 17.45 -11.85 -71.24
C PHE A 177 17.85 -10.76 -70.23
N ILE A 178 18.58 -9.73 -70.64
CA ILE A 178 18.92 -8.58 -69.76
C ILE A 178 17.65 -7.86 -69.28
N LEU A 179 16.68 -7.59 -70.17
CA LEU A 179 15.43 -6.93 -69.79
C LEU A 179 14.61 -7.77 -68.80
N TYR A 180 14.50 -9.08 -69.07
CA TYR A 180 13.80 -10.02 -68.18
C TYR A 180 14.50 -10.15 -66.82
N MET A 181 15.82 -10.21 -66.83
CA MET A 181 16.68 -10.21 -65.65
C MET A 181 16.42 -8.96 -64.78
N LEU A 182 16.41 -7.76 -65.38
CA LEU A 182 16.11 -6.52 -64.68
C LEU A 182 14.71 -6.52 -64.04
N ALA A 183 13.71 -7.04 -64.76
CA ALA A 183 12.34 -7.13 -64.26
C ALA A 183 12.21 -8.08 -63.06
N ILE A 184 12.83 -9.27 -63.12
CA ILE A 184 12.85 -10.23 -62.00
C ILE A 184 13.56 -9.60 -60.79
N ALA A 185 14.71 -8.97 -61.00
CA ALA A 185 15.50 -8.42 -59.90
C ALA A 185 14.77 -7.26 -59.20
N ALA A 186 14.08 -6.40 -59.95
CA ALA A 186 13.25 -5.34 -59.39
C ALA A 186 12.07 -5.91 -58.57
N ARG A 187 11.40 -6.97 -59.06
CA ARG A 187 10.32 -7.65 -58.34
C ARG A 187 10.83 -8.28 -57.05
N ALA A 188 11.95 -9.00 -57.10
CA ALA A 188 12.53 -9.68 -55.96
C ALA A 188 12.92 -8.70 -54.82
N GLN A 189 13.49 -7.55 -55.18
CA GLN A 189 13.83 -6.50 -54.21
C GLN A 189 12.59 -5.92 -53.50
N ARG A 190 11.47 -5.73 -54.22
CA ARG A 190 10.21 -5.25 -53.62
C ARG A 190 9.68 -6.26 -52.59
N THR A 191 9.57 -7.52 -53.00
CA THR A 191 9.08 -8.60 -52.11
C THR A 191 9.93 -8.74 -50.85
N MET A 192 11.26 -8.64 -50.97
CA MET A 192 12.15 -8.73 -49.81
C MET A 192 11.94 -7.57 -48.82
N ARG A 193 11.81 -6.34 -49.32
CA ARG A 193 11.54 -5.17 -48.46
C ARG A 193 10.22 -5.30 -47.71
N GLU A 194 9.17 -5.69 -48.41
CA GLU A 194 7.85 -5.90 -47.80
C GLU A 194 7.90 -6.96 -46.69
N ALA A 195 8.58 -8.10 -46.94
CA ALA A 195 8.70 -9.17 -45.96
C ALA A 195 9.45 -8.77 -44.68
N VAL A 196 10.51 -7.96 -44.80
CA VAL A 196 11.27 -7.46 -43.63
C VAL A 196 10.42 -6.50 -42.80
N LEU A 197 9.76 -5.55 -43.47
CA LEU A 197 8.93 -4.55 -42.78
C LEU A 197 7.72 -5.19 -42.09
N LEU A 198 7.08 -6.18 -42.73
CA LEU A 198 5.96 -6.89 -42.15
C LEU A 198 6.36 -7.63 -40.86
N ARG A 199 7.51 -8.31 -40.86
CA ARG A 199 8.03 -9.00 -39.65
C ARG A 199 8.35 -8.02 -38.53
N ALA A 200 8.94 -6.87 -38.86
CA ALA A 200 9.23 -5.83 -37.89
C ALA A 200 7.94 -5.26 -37.26
N ALA A 201 6.91 -5.01 -38.07
CA ALA A 201 5.61 -4.55 -37.60
C ALA A 201 4.92 -5.60 -36.70
N GLN A 202 4.97 -6.88 -37.07
CA GLN A 202 4.43 -7.97 -36.25
C GLN A 202 5.15 -8.07 -34.89
N ALA A 203 6.49 -7.97 -34.89
CA ALA A 203 7.27 -7.99 -33.65
C ALA A 203 6.94 -6.80 -32.75
N ALA A 204 6.77 -5.60 -33.33
CA ALA A 204 6.36 -4.41 -32.58
C ALA A 204 4.95 -4.57 -31.99
N GLN A 205 4.00 -5.10 -32.76
CA GLN A 205 2.63 -5.35 -32.28
C GLN A 205 2.60 -6.36 -31.12
N LEU A 206 3.37 -7.45 -31.22
CA LEU A 206 3.49 -8.43 -30.12
C LEU A 206 4.12 -7.80 -28.87
N ALA A 207 5.17 -7.00 -29.04
CA ALA A 207 5.81 -6.30 -27.94
C ALA A 207 4.87 -5.30 -27.25
N ASP A 208 4.05 -4.58 -28.02
CA ASP A 208 3.07 -3.64 -27.47
C ASP A 208 1.95 -4.37 -26.72
N VAL A 209 1.47 -5.51 -27.21
CA VAL A 209 0.50 -6.36 -26.49
C VAL A 209 1.08 -6.85 -25.18
N HIS A 210 2.31 -7.38 -25.18
CA HIS A 210 2.98 -7.81 -23.95
C HIS A 210 3.19 -6.66 -22.96
N ARG A 211 3.57 -5.47 -23.47
CA ARG A 211 3.74 -4.27 -22.63
C ARG A 211 2.41 -3.86 -22.00
N SER A 212 1.33 -3.82 -22.78
CA SER A 212 -0.01 -3.47 -22.29
C SER A 212 -0.48 -4.46 -21.22
N HIS A 213 -0.31 -5.76 -21.46
CA HIS A 213 -0.66 -6.81 -20.49
C HIS A 213 0.15 -6.69 -19.19
N ALA A 214 1.46 -6.47 -19.29
CA ALA A 214 2.31 -6.27 -18.12
C ALA A 214 1.93 -5.00 -17.33
N GLN A 215 1.60 -3.90 -18.03
CA GLN A 215 1.13 -2.67 -17.40
C GLN A 215 -0.20 -2.88 -16.66
N MET A 216 -1.13 -3.65 -17.25
CA MET A 216 -2.40 -4.00 -16.63
C MET A 216 -2.20 -4.83 -15.36
N GLN A 217 -1.38 -5.89 -15.43
CA GLN A 217 -1.06 -6.72 -14.26
C GLN A 217 -0.37 -5.92 -13.15
N GLN A 218 0.51 -4.99 -13.51
CA GLN A 218 1.17 -4.11 -12.55
C GLN A 218 0.18 -3.15 -11.89
N ALA A 219 -0.75 -2.57 -12.65
CA ALA A 219 -1.79 -1.69 -12.12
C ALA A 219 -2.72 -2.44 -11.14
N GLU A 220 -3.13 -3.67 -11.49
CA GLU A 220 -3.90 -4.55 -10.60
C GLU A 220 -3.14 -4.82 -9.28
N ALA A 221 -1.85 -5.18 -9.37
CA ALA A 221 -1.02 -5.46 -8.20
C ALA A 221 -0.81 -4.22 -7.29
N LEU A 222 -0.64 -3.03 -7.87
CA LEU A 222 -0.47 -1.79 -7.09
C LEU A 222 -1.75 -1.33 -6.39
N ALA A 223 -2.91 -1.71 -6.90
CA ALA A 223 -4.22 -1.34 -6.36
C ALA A 223 -4.80 -2.38 -5.39
N ASP A 224 -4.04 -3.44 -5.07
CA ASP A 224 -4.50 -4.63 -4.34
C ASP A 224 -5.82 -5.18 -4.92
N LEU A 225 -5.88 -5.18 -6.25
CA LEU A 225 -7.07 -5.47 -7.03
C LEU A 225 -6.84 -6.73 -7.86
N GLY A 226 -7.89 -7.53 -8.00
CA GLY A 226 -7.95 -8.67 -8.89
C GLY A 226 -9.15 -8.55 -9.81
N SER A 227 -9.02 -8.96 -11.06
CA SER A 227 -10.14 -9.16 -11.97
C SER A 227 -10.56 -10.63 -12.04
N PHE A 228 -11.82 -10.87 -12.40
CA PHE A 228 -12.35 -12.20 -12.71
C PHE A 228 -13.32 -12.14 -13.88
N VAL A 229 -13.47 -13.28 -14.55
CA VAL A 229 -14.45 -13.52 -15.61
C VAL A 229 -15.17 -14.82 -15.31
N LEU A 230 -16.48 -14.75 -15.09
CA LEU A 230 -17.36 -15.90 -14.99
C LEU A 230 -18.15 -16.01 -16.29
N ASP A 231 -17.93 -17.06 -17.05
CA ASP A 231 -18.69 -17.38 -18.27
C ASP A 231 -19.73 -18.46 -17.93
N TRP A 232 -21.02 -18.12 -18.05
CA TRP A 232 -22.12 -19.05 -17.76
C TRP A 232 -22.42 -20.01 -18.90
N GLN A 233 -22.00 -19.73 -20.13
CA GLN A 233 -22.17 -20.64 -21.26
C GLN A 233 -21.11 -21.74 -21.24
N ALA A 234 -19.88 -21.36 -20.94
CA ALA A 234 -18.77 -22.29 -20.80
C ALA A 234 -18.68 -22.94 -19.41
N ASP A 235 -19.43 -22.43 -18.43
CA ASP A 235 -19.33 -22.76 -17.00
C ASP A 235 -17.89 -22.68 -16.48
N THR A 236 -17.20 -21.60 -16.86
CA THR A 236 -15.79 -21.37 -16.52
C THR A 236 -15.63 -20.10 -15.69
N LEU A 237 -14.80 -20.19 -14.65
CA LEU A 237 -14.39 -19.05 -13.84
C LEU A 237 -12.90 -18.83 -14.00
N HIS A 238 -12.52 -17.64 -14.44
CA HIS A 238 -11.15 -17.22 -14.60
C HIS A 238 -10.83 -16.13 -13.59
N TRP A 239 -9.70 -16.29 -12.90
CA TRP A 239 -9.14 -15.33 -11.96
C TRP A 239 -7.84 -14.78 -12.50
N SER A 240 -7.66 -13.47 -12.40
CA SER A 240 -6.35 -12.84 -12.53
C SER A 240 -5.42 -13.22 -11.38
N ASP A 241 -4.12 -13.05 -11.56
CA ASP A 241 -3.13 -13.22 -10.50
C ASP A 241 -3.44 -12.35 -9.26
N GLY A 242 -4.03 -11.17 -9.47
CA GLY A 242 -4.48 -10.30 -8.38
C GLY A 242 -5.60 -10.93 -7.56
N HIS A 243 -6.57 -11.59 -8.20
CA HIS A 243 -7.68 -12.23 -7.52
C HIS A 243 -7.21 -13.41 -6.66
N PHE A 244 -6.30 -14.24 -7.17
CA PHE A 244 -5.67 -15.30 -6.38
C PHE A 244 -5.03 -14.74 -5.10
N ARG A 245 -4.30 -13.63 -5.20
CA ARG A 245 -3.68 -12.96 -4.04
C ARG A 245 -4.71 -12.41 -3.05
N VAL A 246 -5.82 -11.84 -3.51
CA VAL A 246 -6.93 -11.39 -2.64
C VAL A 246 -7.55 -12.58 -1.88
N TRP A 247 -7.54 -13.78 -2.48
CA TRP A 247 -7.97 -15.03 -1.85
C TRP A 247 -6.89 -15.72 -0.99
N GLY A 248 -5.68 -15.16 -0.89
CA GLY A 248 -4.57 -15.76 -0.15
C GLY A 248 -3.99 -17.01 -0.82
N LEU A 249 -4.17 -17.14 -2.15
CA LEU A 249 -3.71 -18.26 -2.95
C LEU A 249 -2.59 -17.83 -3.90
N GLU A 250 -1.69 -18.78 -4.23
CA GLU A 250 -0.69 -18.54 -5.27
C GLU A 250 -1.35 -18.57 -6.66
N PRO A 251 -0.99 -17.66 -7.59
CA PRO A 251 -1.54 -17.67 -8.95
C PRO A 251 -1.36 -19.02 -9.64
N GLY A 252 -2.45 -19.61 -10.13
CA GLY A 252 -2.45 -20.90 -10.81
C GLY A 252 -2.30 -22.12 -9.90
N SER A 253 -2.31 -21.96 -8.57
CA SER A 253 -2.27 -23.10 -7.63
C SER A 253 -3.50 -23.99 -7.67
N VAL A 254 -4.65 -23.43 -8.04
CA VAL A 254 -5.94 -24.11 -8.15
C VAL A 254 -6.70 -23.61 -9.38
N VAL A 255 -7.58 -24.45 -9.91
CA VAL A 255 -8.52 -24.04 -10.97
C VAL A 255 -9.72 -23.38 -10.28
N PRO A 256 -10.01 -22.10 -10.54
CA PRO A 256 -11.16 -21.44 -9.94
C PRO A 256 -12.46 -22.04 -10.46
N ASP A 257 -13.37 -22.31 -9.54
CA ASP A 257 -14.76 -22.62 -9.85
C ASP A 257 -15.68 -21.89 -8.87
N ARG A 258 -16.99 -21.98 -9.10
CA ARG A 258 -17.99 -21.32 -8.26
C ARG A 258 -18.02 -21.88 -6.83
N GLU A 259 -17.72 -23.16 -6.66
CA GLU A 259 -17.73 -23.82 -5.35
C GLU A 259 -16.57 -23.33 -4.48
N LEU A 260 -15.37 -23.28 -5.03
CA LEU A 260 -14.17 -22.73 -4.42
C LEU A 260 -14.37 -21.26 -4.03
N PHE A 261 -14.95 -20.45 -4.92
CA PHE A 261 -15.28 -19.06 -4.62
C PHE A 261 -16.17 -18.96 -3.38
N LEU A 262 -17.30 -19.67 -3.35
CA LEU A 262 -18.24 -19.64 -2.23
C LEU A 262 -17.66 -20.25 -0.95
N ALA A 263 -16.79 -21.26 -1.06
CA ALA A 263 -16.09 -21.85 0.07
C ALA A 263 -15.11 -20.85 0.73
N GLY A 264 -14.44 -20.02 -0.07
CA GLY A 264 -13.57 -18.95 0.41
C GLY A 264 -14.32 -17.78 1.08
N VAL A 265 -15.59 -17.56 0.77
CA VAL A 265 -16.42 -16.54 1.43
C VAL A 265 -16.71 -16.94 2.88
N HIS A 266 -16.70 -15.98 3.79
CA HIS A 266 -17.00 -16.17 5.21
C HIS A 266 -18.39 -16.79 5.42
N PRO A 267 -18.57 -17.77 6.34
CA PRO A 267 -19.83 -18.51 6.52
C PRO A 267 -21.09 -17.64 6.59
N ASP A 268 -21.07 -16.57 7.39
CA ASP A 268 -22.20 -15.64 7.55
C ASP A 268 -22.58 -14.89 6.25
N ASP A 269 -21.62 -14.69 5.34
CA ASP A 269 -21.82 -13.94 4.11
C ASP A 269 -22.23 -14.85 2.92
N ARG A 270 -21.97 -16.16 3.01
CA ARG A 270 -22.15 -17.12 1.89
C ARG A 270 -23.56 -17.11 1.30
N GLN A 271 -24.58 -17.19 2.14
CA GLN A 271 -25.97 -17.25 1.68
C GLN A 271 -26.38 -15.96 0.96
N ARG A 272 -25.95 -14.81 1.49
CA ARG A 272 -26.20 -13.49 0.90
C ARG A 272 -25.50 -13.34 -0.46
N ILE A 273 -24.24 -13.74 -0.55
CA ILE A 273 -23.47 -13.66 -1.80
C ILE A 273 -24.01 -14.63 -2.86
N ALA A 274 -24.38 -15.85 -2.47
CA ALA A 274 -25.02 -16.79 -3.38
C ALA A 274 -26.35 -16.24 -3.95
N ALA A 275 -27.17 -15.59 -3.12
CA ALA A 275 -28.41 -14.96 -3.55
C ALA A 275 -28.15 -13.77 -4.50
N GLN A 276 -27.12 -12.96 -4.26
CA GLN A 276 -26.74 -11.87 -5.18
C GLN A 276 -26.25 -12.40 -6.53
N LEU A 277 -25.49 -13.49 -6.54
CA LEU A 277 -25.06 -14.13 -7.79
C LEU A 277 -26.26 -14.68 -8.58
N GLN A 278 -27.26 -15.24 -7.89
CA GLN A 278 -28.49 -15.69 -8.55
C GLN A 278 -29.29 -14.51 -9.12
N LEU A 279 -29.43 -13.42 -8.37
CA LEU A 279 -30.08 -12.20 -8.85
C LEU A 279 -29.39 -11.64 -10.10
N ALA A 280 -28.06 -11.71 -10.16
CA ALA A 280 -27.28 -11.27 -11.32
C ALA A 280 -27.62 -12.07 -12.58
N ILE A 281 -27.82 -13.39 -12.45
CA ILE A 281 -28.25 -14.28 -13.53
C ILE A 281 -29.65 -13.93 -13.99
N ASP A 282 -30.57 -13.71 -13.03
CA ASP A 282 -31.99 -13.54 -13.32
C ASP A 282 -32.33 -12.15 -13.89
N THR A 283 -31.59 -11.12 -13.48
CA THR A 283 -31.91 -9.71 -13.81
C THR A 283 -30.91 -9.06 -14.76
N GLY A 284 -29.74 -9.68 -14.98
CA GLY A 284 -28.66 -9.08 -15.77
C GLY A 284 -27.98 -7.89 -15.09
N ALA A 285 -28.16 -7.69 -13.78
CA ALA A 285 -27.52 -6.63 -13.01
C ALA A 285 -27.12 -7.12 -11.62
N VAL A 286 -25.97 -6.66 -11.12
CA VAL A 286 -25.49 -6.97 -9.78
C VAL A 286 -25.04 -5.69 -9.07
N PRO A 287 -25.52 -5.41 -7.85
CA PRO A 287 -25.03 -4.28 -7.09
C PRO A 287 -23.61 -4.52 -6.60
N ASP A 288 -22.84 -3.44 -6.45
CA ASP A 288 -21.57 -3.45 -5.72
C ASP A 288 -21.76 -4.10 -4.34
N CYS A 289 -20.84 -4.97 -3.95
CA CYS A 289 -20.97 -5.73 -2.72
C CYS A 289 -19.68 -5.77 -1.89
N ARG A 290 -19.85 -5.75 -0.57
CA ARG A 290 -18.78 -5.99 0.40
C ARG A 290 -19.05 -7.31 1.11
N TYR A 291 -18.02 -8.12 1.28
CA TYR A 291 -18.08 -9.39 1.99
C TYR A 291 -16.73 -9.77 2.56
N ARG A 292 -16.72 -10.75 3.45
CA ARG A 292 -15.51 -11.28 4.05
C ARG A 292 -15.04 -12.54 3.32
N VAL A 293 -13.73 -12.66 3.13
CA VAL A 293 -13.06 -13.85 2.59
C VAL A 293 -12.17 -14.42 3.68
N CYS A 294 -12.20 -15.75 3.83
CA CYS A 294 -11.34 -16.50 4.73
C CYS A 294 -10.17 -17.05 3.92
N TRP A 295 -8.96 -16.60 4.25
CA TRP A 295 -7.74 -17.13 3.69
C TRP A 295 -7.48 -18.57 4.18
N PRO A 296 -6.67 -19.36 3.46
CA PRO A 296 -6.30 -20.72 3.87
C PRO A 296 -5.63 -20.79 5.25
N ASP A 297 -4.97 -19.72 5.70
CA ASP A 297 -4.35 -19.60 7.01
C ASP A 297 -5.34 -19.23 8.14
N GLY A 298 -6.62 -19.04 7.81
CA GLY A 298 -7.68 -18.67 8.73
C GLY A 298 -7.87 -17.17 8.95
N GLN A 299 -7.05 -16.30 8.33
CA GLN A 299 -7.25 -14.86 8.40
C GLN A 299 -8.53 -14.44 7.66
N VAL A 300 -9.24 -13.45 8.20
CA VAL A 300 -10.42 -12.87 7.57
C VAL A 300 -10.06 -11.54 6.93
N ARG A 301 -10.33 -11.40 5.63
CA ARG A 301 -10.15 -10.18 4.84
C ARG A 301 -11.49 -9.61 4.42
N HIS A 302 -11.59 -8.29 4.34
CA HIS A 302 -12.74 -7.59 3.78
C HIS A 302 -12.47 -7.29 2.31
N VAL A 303 -13.38 -7.76 1.46
CA VAL A 303 -13.28 -7.59 0.01
C VAL A 303 -14.43 -6.73 -0.48
N PHE A 304 -14.12 -5.78 -1.36
CA PHE A 304 -15.09 -5.03 -2.13
C PHE A 304 -15.09 -5.55 -3.57
N ALA A 305 -16.26 -5.92 -4.07
CA ALA A 305 -16.42 -6.40 -5.44
C ALA A 305 -17.37 -5.51 -6.23
N ARG A 306 -16.98 -5.23 -7.48
CA ARG A 306 -17.79 -4.56 -8.49
C ARG A 306 -17.77 -5.39 -9.76
N SER A 307 -18.94 -5.64 -10.34
CA SER A 307 -19.05 -6.49 -11.51
C SER A 307 -20.05 -5.94 -12.52
N GLU A 308 -19.78 -6.21 -13.78
CA GLU A 308 -20.66 -5.94 -14.91
C GLU A 308 -21.11 -7.26 -15.52
N ILE A 309 -22.38 -7.31 -15.94
CA ILE A 309 -22.99 -8.47 -16.55
C ILE A 309 -23.12 -8.22 -18.06
N GLN A 310 -22.57 -9.12 -18.85
CA GLN A 310 -22.84 -9.18 -20.28
C GLN A 310 -24.07 -10.04 -20.52
N VAL A 311 -24.99 -9.55 -21.35
CA VAL A 311 -26.24 -10.24 -21.72
C VAL A 311 -26.27 -10.53 -23.22
N ASP A 312 -26.94 -11.62 -23.61
CA ASP A 312 -27.19 -11.96 -25.02
C ASP A 312 -28.30 -11.10 -25.64
N ALA A 313 -28.54 -11.29 -26.94
CA ALA A 313 -29.59 -10.61 -27.68
C ALA A 313 -31.02 -10.94 -27.18
N GLN A 314 -31.17 -11.97 -26.35
CA GLN A 314 -32.43 -12.36 -25.72
C GLN A 314 -32.55 -11.86 -24.26
N GLY A 315 -31.57 -11.08 -23.78
CA GLY A 315 -31.54 -10.51 -22.44
C GLY A 315 -31.10 -11.47 -21.34
N ARG A 316 -30.52 -12.63 -21.68
CA ARG A 316 -30.01 -13.61 -20.71
C ARG A 316 -28.55 -13.32 -20.39
N ALA A 317 -28.16 -13.41 -19.12
CA ALA A 317 -26.76 -13.26 -18.70
C ALA A 317 -25.87 -14.34 -19.35
N VAL A 318 -24.79 -13.91 -20.01
CA VAL A 318 -23.81 -14.82 -20.66
C VAL A 318 -22.48 -14.84 -19.94
N ALA A 319 -22.03 -13.70 -19.44
CA ALA A 319 -20.79 -13.61 -18.68
C ALA A 319 -20.88 -12.49 -17.65
N MET A 320 -20.10 -12.61 -16.58
CA MET A 320 -19.87 -11.56 -15.59
C MET A 320 -18.37 -11.29 -15.50
N THR A 321 -18.01 -10.04 -15.69
CA THR A 321 -16.65 -9.55 -15.53
C THR A 321 -16.62 -8.58 -14.37
N GLY A 322 -15.68 -8.75 -13.44
CA GLY A 322 -15.64 -7.90 -12.26
C GLY A 322 -14.25 -7.75 -11.68
N THR A 323 -14.19 -6.89 -10.68
CA THR A 323 -13.00 -6.62 -9.89
C THR A 323 -13.28 -6.89 -8.42
N VAL A 324 -12.27 -7.37 -7.71
CA VAL A 324 -12.25 -7.58 -6.26
C VAL A 324 -11.06 -6.80 -5.70
N GLN A 325 -11.27 -6.07 -4.61
CA GLN A 325 -10.24 -5.30 -3.95
C GLN A 325 -10.19 -5.67 -2.47
N ASP A 326 -9.00 -5.93 -1.94
CA ASP A 326 -8.83 -6.05 -0.48
C ASP A 326 -8.94 -4.67 0.16
N VAL A 327 -10.02 -4.46 0.92
CA VAL A 327 -10.31 -3.23 1.66
C VAL A 327 -10.16 -3.42 3.18
N THR A 328 -9.43 -4.46 3.60
CA THR A 328 -9.23 -4.80 5.02
C THR A 328 -8.56 -3.66 5.77
N GLN A 329 -7.46 -3.10 5.25
CA GLN A 329 -6.74 -2.02 5.92
C GLN A 329 -7.60 -0.77 6.05
N GLN A 330 -8.36 -0.42 5.00
CA GLN A 330 -9.29 0.71 5.04
C GLN A 330 -10.37 0.47 6.11
N THR A 331 -11.03 -0.68 6.08
CA THR A 331 -12.10 -1.04 7.03
C THR A 331 -11.60 -1.03 8.47
N GLN A 332 -10.41 -1.58 8.73
CA GLN A 332 -9.80 -1.58 10.07
C GLN A 332 -9.43 -0.17 10.54
N THR A 333 -8.97 0.70 9.64
CA THR A 333 -8.63 2.09 9.97
C THR A 333 -9.88 2.89 10.30
N GLU A 334 -10.94 2.75 9.50
CA GLU A 334 -12.24 3.36 9.76
C GLU A 334 -12.84 2.88 11.09
N ALA A 335 -12.79 1.57 11.36
CA ALA A 335 -13.26 1.00 12.62
C ALA A 335 -12.47 1.51 13.84
N ARG A 336 -11.14 1.57 13.76
CA ARG A 336 -10.30 2.11 14.85
C ARG A 336 -10.57 3.60 15.09
N LEU A 337 -10.74 4.38 14.03
CA LEU A 337 -11.08 5.79 14.16
C LEU A 337 -12.44 5.96 14.84
N GLN A 338 -13.42 5.18 14.44
CA GLN A 338 -14.76 5.20 15.03
C GLN A 338 -14.74 4.77 16.50
N GLU A 339 -13.98 3.73 16.84
CA GLU A 339 -13.78 3.27 18.22
C GLU A 339 -13.11 4.35 19.07
N GLN A 340 -12.06 5.01 18.57
CA GLN A 340 -11.41 6.12 19.26
C GLN A 340 -12.36 7.30 19.46
N GLN A 341 -13.16 7.67 18.44
CA GLN A 341 -14.17 8.73 18.56
C GLN A 341 -15.23 8.38 19.61
N GLN A 342 -15.68 7.12 19.66
CA GLN A 342 -16.64 6.66 20.64
C GLN A 342 -16.05 6.66 22.05
N LEU A 343 -14.81 6.20 22.23
CA LEU A 343 -14.12 6.22 23.52
C LEU A 343 -13.93 7.65 24.03
N LEU A 344 -13.48 8.57 23.19
CA LEU A 344 -13.33 9.99 23.53
C LEU A 344 -14.68 10.62 23.91
N SER A 345 -15.75 10.28 23.17
CA SER A 345 -17.11 10.73 23.48
C SER A 345 -17.56 10.25 24.86
N VAL A 346 -17.38 8.97 25.17
CA VAL A 346 -17.71 8.39 26.47
C VAL A 346 -16.90 9.07 27.59
N MET A 347 -15.57 9.18 27.45
CA MET A 347 -14.73 9.85 28.44
C MET A 347 -15.17 11.29 28.71
N ARG A 348 -15.51 12.05 27.66
CA ARG A 348 -16.01 13.42 27.77
C ARG A 348 -17.35 13.49 28.52
N GLN A 349 -18.21 12.49 28.34
CA GLN A 349 -19.54 12.44 28.96
C GLN A 349 -19.53 11.93 30.39
N THR A 350 -18.63 11.00 30.75
CA THR A 350 -18.65 10.34 32.07
C THR A 350 -17.71 10.97 33.11
N THR A 351 -16.78 11.83 32.69
CA THR A 351 -15.89 12.53 33.64
C THR A 351 -16.68 13.46 34.55
N GLN A 352 -16.26 13.57 35.81
CA GLN A 352 -16.81 14.55 36.76
C GLN A 352 -16.09 15.89 36.73
N LEU A 353 -15.02 16.02 35.94
CA LEU A 353 -14.33 17.28 35.73
C LEU A 353 -15.04 18.09 34.64
N GLY A 354 -15.31 19.36 34.90
CA GLY A 354 -15.85 20.28 33.90
C GLY A 354 -14.77 20.61 32.88
N PHE A 355 -14.97 20.30 31.60
CA PHE A 355 -14.08 20.67 30.51
C PHE A 355 -14.66 21.86 29.77
N TRP A 356 -13.89 22.95 29.72
CA TRP A 356 -14.22 24.18 29.03
C TRP A 356 -13.20 24.42 27.91
N PHE A 357 -13.65 24.28 26.66
CA PHE A 357 -12.83 24.57 25.49
C PHE A 357 -13.04 26.01 25.07
N VAL A 358 -11.93 26.73 24.89
CA VAL A 358 -11.91 28.17 24.64
C VAL A 358 -11.06 28.45 23.41
N GLY A 359 -11.58 29.23 22.47
CA GLY A 359 -10.85 29.69 21.29
C GLY A 359 -9.80 30.75 21.65
N ARG A 360 -8.97 31.12 20.67
CA ARG A 360 -7.93 32.15 20.83
C ARG A 360 -8.48 33.53 21.24
N ASP A 361 -9.73 33.80 20.90
CA ASP A 361 -10.47 35.02 21.24
C ASP A 361 -11.02 35.03 22.68
N GLY A 362 -10.82 33.97 23.46
CA GLY A 362 -11.38 33.84 24.81
C GLY A 362 -12.83 33.34 24.84
N ARG A 363 -13.41 33.02 23.67
CA ARG A 363 -14.81 32.59 23.57
C ARG A 363 -14.93 31.06 23.64
N THR A 364 -16.04 30.61 24.21
CA THR A 364 -16.31 29.20 24.42
C THR A 364 -16.58 28.48 23.10
N THR A 365 -15.79 27.46 22.79
CA THR A 365 -15.91 26.62 21.59
C THR A 365 -16.48 25.23 21.88
N GLY A 366 -16.56 24.84 23.16
CA GLY A 366 -17.20 23.60 23.56
C GLY A 366 -17.16 23.39 25.06
N VAL A 367 -18.08 22.57 25.56
CA VAL A 367 -18.16 22.19 26.97
C VAL A 367 -18.52 20.71 27.10
N ASN A 368 -18.24 20.11 28.26
CA ASN A 368 -18.75 18.77 28.57
C ASN A 368 -19.98 18.79 29.50
N PRO A 369 -20.71 17.67 29.68
CA PRO A 369 -21.88 17.60 30.55
C PRO A 369 -21.60 17.92 32.04
N ALA A 370 -20.40 17.59 32.54
CA ALA A 370 -20.02 17.92 33.91
C ALA A 370 -19.94 19.44 34.12
N LEU A 371 -19.36 20.18 33.17
CA LEU A 371 -19.30 21.64 33.24
C LEU A 371 -20.69 22.28 33.19
N GLN A 372 -21.58 21.77 32.31
CA GLN A 372 -22.98 22.20 32.26
C GLN A 372 -23.67 22.04 33.61
N THR A 373 -23.42 20.92 34.28
CA THR A 373 -23.96 20.63 35.62
C THR A 373 -23.37 21.56 36.68
N MET A 374 -22.04 21.77 36.69
CA MET A 374 -21.35 22.65 37.62
C MET A 374 -21.84 24.10 37.53
N LEU A 375 -22.02 24.60 36.31
CA LEU A 375 -22.46 25.96 36.03
C LEU A 375 -23.99 26.10 35.97
N ALA A 376 -24.74 25.01 36.18
CA ALA A 376 -26.19 24.95 36.06
C ALA A 376 -26.70 25.60 34.75
N SER A 377 -25.99 25.39 33.65
CA SER A 377 -26.22 26.06 32.36
C SER A 377 -26.14 25.05 31.22
N SER A 378 -26.98 25.21 30.19
CA SER A 378 -26.94 24.35 29.00
C SER A 378 -25.74 24.68 28.12
N GLU A 379 -25.27 23.71 27.33
CA GLU A 379 -24.19 23.92 26.35
C GLU A 379 -24.47 25.13 25.45
N ALA A 380 -25.67 25.22 24.87
CA ALA A 380 -26.06 26.34 24.00
C ALA A 380 -25.97 27.72 24.67
N ALA A 381 -26.19 27.80 25.99
CA ALA A 381 -26.07 29.06 26.73
C ALA A 381 -24.62 29.44 27.08
N LEU A 382 -23.72 28.44 27.09
CA LEU A 382 -22.30 28.63 27.35
C LEU A 382 -21.49 28.83 26.06
N MET A 383 -21.99 28.40 24.91
CA MET A 383 -21.35 28.62 23.61
C MET A 383 -21.17 30.11 23.32
N ASP A 384 -20.00 30.47 22.78
CA ASP A 384 -19.64 31.85 22.42
C ASP A 384 -19.62 32.85 23.60
N VAL A 385 -19.69 32.36 24.84
CA VAL A 385 -19.49 33.18 26.05
C VAL A 385 -18.01 33.44 26.26
N ASP A 386 -17.65 34.67 26.61
CA ASP A 386 -16.30 35.04 27.02
C ASP A 386 -16.01 34.49 28.43
N ILE A 387 -15.05 33.57 28.52
CA ILE A 387 -14.67 32.96 29.81
C ILE A 387 -14.10 33.99 30.79
N LEU A 388 -13.49 35.07 30.29
CA LEU A 388 -12.85 36.10 31.12
C LEU A 388 -13.87 36.91 31.94
N GLU A 389 -15.14 36.93 31.54
CA GLU A 389 -16.25 37.56 32.26
C GLU A 389 -16.95 36.60 33.24
N ARG A 390 -16.57 35.32 33.23
CA ARG A 390 -17.15 34.27 34.07
C ARG A 390 -16.25 33.87 35.22
N VAL A 391 -14.97 34.20 35.18
CA VAL A 391 -14.00 33.86 36.23
C VAL A 391 -13.57 35.12 36.99
N ASP A 392 -13.02 34.94 38.19
CA ASP A 392 -12.44 36.03 38.96
C ASP A 392 -11.27 36.74 38.23
N ALA A 393 -10.99 37.98 38.64
CA ALA A 393 -9.98 38.82 37.99
C ALA A 393 -8.55 38.20 38.00
N PRO A 394 -8.08 37.59 39.10
CA PRO A 394 -6.77 36.92 39.11
C PRO A 394 -6.67 35.79 38.08
N TYR A 395 -7.70 34.94 37.98
CA TYR A 395 -7.69 33.83 37.03
C TYR A 395 -7.91 34.32 35.58
N ALA A 396 -8.72 35.36 35.36
CA ALA A 396 -8.86 35.99 34.05
C ALA A 396 -7.52 36.51 33.52
N GLN A 397 -6.68 37.12 34.37
CA GLN A 397 -5.34 37.55 33.99
C GLN A 397 -4.43 36.37 33.61
N ARG A 398 -4.53 35.26 34.36
CA ARG A 398 -3.81 34.01 34.07
C ARG A 398 -4.19 33.44 32.70
N LEU A 399 -5.48 33.37 32.38
CA LEU A 399 -5.97 32.95 31.06
C LEU A 399 -5.48 33.87 29.92
N ARG A 400 -5.47 35.19 30.11
CA ARG A 400 -4.94 36.14 29.12
C ARG A 400 -3.47 35.90 28.80
N HIS A 401 -2.64 35.64 29.82
CA HIS A 401 -1.22 35.32 29.60
C HIS A 401 -1.05 34.00 28.81
N CYS A 402 -1.83 32.97 29.13
CA CYS A 402 -1.81 31.70 28.39
C CYS A 402 -2.26 31.87 26.93
N LEU A 403 -3.35 32.61 26.67
CA LEU A 403 -3.83 32.93 25.31
C LEU A 403 -2.81 33.75 24.51
N ALA A 404 -2.01 34.60 25.17
CA ALA A 404 -0.95 35.39 24.55
C ALA A 404 0.34 34.58 24.28
N GLY A 405 0.38 33.29 24.64
CA GLY A 405 1.55 32.42 24.47
C GLY A 405 2.69 32.70 25.46
N VAL A 406 2.43 33.49 26.50
CA VAL A 406 3.41 33.78 27.57
C VAL A 406 3.42 32.59 28.52
N HIS A 407 4.39 31.68 28.33
CA HIS A 407 4.59 30.52 29.21
C HIS A 407 4.97 30.98 30.62
N GLY A 408 4.10 30.76 31.59
CA GLY A 408 4.35 31.10 32.99
C GLY A 408 3.32 30.62 34.02
N ALA A 409 2.39 29.74 33.65
CA ALA A 409 1.40 29.23 34.60
C ALA A 409 1.89 27.91 35.23
N GLY A 410 2.14 27.92 36.53
CA GLY A 410 2.70 26.79 37.26
C GLY A 410 1.82 25.54 37.20
N ASP A 411 2.47 24.37 37.27
CA ASP A 411 1.89 23.02 37.38
C ASP A 411 0.84 22.86 38.51
N ALA A 412 0.70 23.86 39.38
CA ALA A 412 -0.31 23.91 40.41
C ALA A 412 -1.59 24.59 39.89
N GLY A 413 -2.69 23.85 39.93
CA GLY A 413 -4.02 24.39 39.69
C GLY A 413 -4.33 25.59 40.60
N ALA A 414 -5.14 26.52 40.10
CA ALA A 414 -5.58 27.68 40.85
C ALA A 414 -6.99 27.48 41.38
N LEU A 415 -7.23 27.97 42.60
CA LEU A 415 -8.59 28.20 43.06
C LEU A 415 -9.17 29.36 42.25
N VAL A 416 -10.34 29.14 41.69
CA VAL A 416 -11.07 30.12 40.90
C VAL A 416 -12.53 30.16 41.33
N ASP A 417 -13.05 31.37 41.40
CA ASP A 417 -14.48 31.62 41.57
C ASP A 417 -15.12 31.80 40.18
N VAL A 418 -16.02 30.89 39.83
CA VAL A 418 -16.72 30.88 38.54
C VAL A 418 -18.18 31.30 38.72
N SER A 419 -18.59 32.35 38.01
CA SER A 419 -19.95 32.89 38.05
C SER A 419 -20.90 32.06 37.19
N ARG A 420 -22.03 31.67 37.77
CA ARG A 420 -23.17 31.05 37.07
C ARG A 420 -24.05 32.12 36.42
N ALA A 421 -24.93 31.70 35.52
CA ALA A 421 -25.89 32.58 34.86
C ALA A 421 -26.91 33.23 35.83
N ASP A 422 -27.19 32.58 36.97
CA ASP A 422 -28.09 33.08 38.02
C ASP A 422 -27.41 34.07 38.99
N GLY A 423 -26.12 34.38 38.77
CA GLY A 423 -25.32 35.27 39.61
C GLY A 423 -24.71 34.60 40.85
N SER A 424 -24.98 33.31 41.09
CA SER A 424 -24.27 32.54 42.12
C SER A 424 -22.86 32.20 41.67
N VAL A 425 -21.96 31.94 42.63
CA VAL A 425 -20.55 31.65 42.36
C VAL A 425 -20.22 30.23 42.82
N VAL A 426 -19.49 29.49 41.99
CA VAL A 426 -18.95 28.17 42.31
C VAL A 426 -17.45 28.28 42.47
N ARG A 427 -16.95 27.80 43.61
CA ARG A 427 -15.51 27.71 43.85
C ARG A 427 -14.97 26.40 43.29
N CYS A 428 -14.07 26.54 42.32
CA CYS A 428 -13.49 25.42 41.60
C CYS A 428 -11.97 25.40 41.77
N LEU A 429 -11.38 24.21 41.73
CA LEU A 429 -9.98 24.05 41.39
C LEU A 429 -9.87 23.98 39.86
N ALA A 430 -9.12 24.89 39.26
CA ALA A 430 -8.95 24.98 37.82
C ALA A 430 -7.52 24.71 37.38
N HIS A 431 -7.40 24.00 36.25
CA HIS A 431 -6.17 23.90 35.49
C HIS A 431 -6.44 24.28 34.04
N GLU A 432 -5.63 25.17 33.50
CA GLU A 432 -5.62 25.55 32.10
C GLU A 432 -4.47 24.87 31.35
N THR A 433 -4.76 24.31 30.19
CA THR A 433 -3.79 23.70 29.27
C THR A 433 -3.90 24.40 27.93
N ALA A 434 -2.77 24.87 27.39
CA ALA A 434 -2.72 25.49 26.08
C ALA A 434 -2.87 24.44 24.97
N LEU A 435 -3.80 24.69 24.05
CA LEU A 435 -3.94 23.91 22.82
C LEU A 435 -3.11 24.60 21.74
N VAL A 436 -2.16 23.86 21.16
CA VAL A 436 -1.27 24.37 20.11
C VAL A 436 -1.61 23.76 18.75
N ASP A 437 -1.48 24.55 17.70
CA ASP A 437 -1.61 24.09 16.31
C ASP A 437 -0.32 23.42 15.79
N ALA A 438 -0.36 22.92 14.56
CA ALA A 438 0.78 22.27 13.90
C ALA A 438 1.99 23.20 13.70
N ALA A 439 1.81 24.52 13.78
CA ALA A 439 2.87 25.51 13.70
C ALA A 439 3.45 25.89 15.09
N GLY A 440 2.95 25.27 16.16
CA GLY A 440 3.36 25.53 17.54
C GLY A 440 2.77 26.81 18.14
N GLN A 441 1.77 27.42 17.49
CA GLN A 441 1.09 28.59 18.02
C GLN A 441 -0.12 28.18 18.85
N VAL A 442 -0.44 28.96 19.89
CA VAL A 442 -1.62 28.73 20.72
C VAL A 442 -2.89 28.97 19.89
N SER A 443 -3.69 27.92 19.70
CA SER A 443 -4.98 27.94 18.99
C SER A 443 -6.16 28.13 19.95
N GLY A 444 -5.99 27.80 21.22
CA GLY A 444 -7.01 27.93 22.26
C GLY A 444 -6.53 27.39 23.61
N LEU A 445 -7.47 27.25 24.55
CA LEU A 445 -7.24 26.68 25.88
C LEU A 445 -8.25 25.57 26.18
N LEU A 446 -7.81 24.55 26.91
CA LEU A 446 -8.67 23.63 27.66
C LEU A 446 -8.57 24.01 29.15
N VAL A 447 -9.67 24.47 29.73
CA VAL A 447 -9.77 24.69 31.18
C VAL A 447 -10.54 23.52 31.79
N THR A 448 -9.90 22.82 32.72
CA THR A 448 -10.55 21.80 33.53
C THR A 448 -10.94 22.38 34.88
N LEU A 449 -12.17 22.11 35.33
CA LEU A 449 -12.72 22.58 36.60
C LEU A 449 -13.13 21.39 37.47
N SER A 450 -12.78 21.45 38.75
CA SER A 450 -13.25 20.53 39.79
C SER A 450 -13.99 21.31 40.87
N ASP A 451 -15.26 20.99 41.09
CA ASP A 451 -16.11 21.64 42.09
C ASP A 451 -15.67 21.24 43.51
N LEU A 452 -15.32 22.23 44.34
CA LEU A 452 -14.87 22.02 45.72
C LEU A 452 -16.03 22.06 46.73
N SER A 453 -17.24 22.41 46.31
CA SER A 453 -18.42 22.58 47.17
C SER A 453 -18.77 21.33 47.97
N ALA A 454 -18.50 20.13 47.43
CA ALA A 454 -18.73 18.87 48.15
C ALA A 454 -17.74 18.67 49.30
N ILE A 455 -16.45 19.01 49.08
CA ILE A 455 -15.39 18.87 50.08
C ILE A 455 -15.58 19.90 51.19
N GLU A 456 -15.94 21.12 50.84
CA GLU A 456 -16.19 22.19 51.82
C GLU A 456 -17.41 21.88 52.70
N ARG A 457 -18.50 21.35 52.14
CA ARG A 457 -19.66 20.89 52.91
C ARG A 457 -19.32 19.75 53.87
N ALA A 458 -18.50 18.79 53.45
CA ALA A 458 -18.06 17.70 54.31
C ALA A 458 -17.20 18.21 55.49
N ARG A 459 -16.26 19.14 55.23
CA ARG A 459 -15.44 19.77 56.28
C ARG A 459 -16.27 20.59 57.26
N ALA A 460 -17.21 21.38 56.76
CA ALA A 460 -18.10 22.18 57.61
C ALA A 460 -18.98 21.30 58.51
N ALA A 461 -19.55 20.21 57.97
CA ALA A 461 -20.35 19.26 58.75
C ALA A 461 -19.55 18.56 59.86
N GLN A 462 -18.27 18.24 59.59
CA GLN A 462 -17.38 17.67 60.61
C GLN A 462 -17.11 18.68 61.75
N HIS A 463 -16.76 19.92 61.43
CA HIS A 463 -16.51 20.96 62.45
C HIS A 463 -17.74 21.22 63.33
N VAL A 464 -18.94 21.26 62.73
CA VAL A 464 -20.18 21.43 63.49
C VAL A 464 -20.41 20.25 64.44
N SER A 465 -20.14 19.01 63.99
CA SER A 465 -20.30 17.81 64.84
C SER A 465 -19.33 17.82 66.03
N GLU A 466 -18.06 18.16 65.80
CA GLU A 466 -17.06 18.28 66.87
C GLU A 466 -17.43 19.38 67.87
N PHE A 467 -17.90 20.54 67.39
CA PHE A 467 -18.37 21.63 68.24
C PHE A 467 -19.55 21.21 69.14
N VAL A 468 -20.57 20.56 68.56
CA VAL A 468 -21.75 20.10 69.31
C VAL A 468 -21.33 19.15 70.43
N VAL A 469 -20.51 18.13 70.15
CA VAL A 469 -20.13 17.12 71.15
C VAL A 469 -19.24 17.72 72.26
N ASN A 470 -18.38 18.68 71.93
CA ASN A 470 -17.54 19.35 72.93
C ASN A 470 -18.31 20.35 73.80
N SER A 471 -19.44 20.88 73.33
CA SER A 471 -20.29 21.78 74.12
C SER A 471 -21.14 21.07 75.20
N VAL A 472 -21.26 19.74 75.15
CA VAL A 472 -22.03 18.94 76.12
C VAL A 472 -21.28 18.82 77.45
N ARG A 473 -21.99 19.03 78.57
CA ARG A 473 -21.42 18.97 79.93
C ARG A 473 -21.16 17.55 80.44
N ASP A 474 -21.87 16.56 79.92
CA ASP A 474 -21.61 15.15 80.22
C ASP A 474 -20.32 14.70 79.55
N MET A 475 -19.63 13.75 80.16
CA MET A 475 -18.40 13.21 79.61
C MET A 475 -18.75 12.25 78.46
N VAL A 476 -18.26 12.53 77.27
CA VAL A 476 -18.47 11.70 76.09
C VAL A 476 -17.15 11.10 75.67
N SER A 477 -17.14 9.78 75.48
CA SER A 477 -15.99 9.06 74.93
C SER A 477 -16.44 8.04 73.89
N VAL A 478 -15.59 7.76 72.91
CA VAL A 478 -15.78 6.70 71.93
C VAL A 478 -14.59 5.78 72.00
N THR A 479 -14.82 4.48 72.09
CA THR A 479 -13.77 3.45 72.02
C THR A 479 -13.96 2.56 70.80
N ASP A 480 -12.88 1.95 70.29
CA ASP A 480 -13.01 0.83 69.35
C ASP A 480 -13.24 -0.51 70.07
N LEU A 481 -13.26 -1.61 69.31
CA LEU A 481 -13.51 -2.97 69.83
C LEU A 481 -12.37 -3.50 70.73
N ASP A 482 -11.18 -2.89 70.66
CA ASP A 482 -10.03 -3.23 71.51
C ASP A 482 -9.97 -2.34 72.76
N ASP A 483 -11.10 -1.70 73.11
CA ASP A 483 -11.24 -0.74 74.21
C ASP A 483 -10.31 0.48 74.08
N ARG A 484 -9.85 0.85 72.88
CA ARG A 484 -8.98 2.03 72.70
C ARG A 484 -9.79 3.29 72.50
N TYR A 485 -9.46 4.36 73.23
CA TYR A 485 -10.12 5.65 73.05
C TYR A 485 -9.86 6.23 71.66
N ARG A 486 -10.92 6.42 70.88
CA ARG A 486 -10.92 7.09 69.57
C ARG A 486 -11.36 8.54 69.66
N PHE A 487 -12.16 8.87 70.66
CA PHE A 487 -12.62 10.23 70.91
C PHE A 487 -12.89 10.43 72.41
N VAL A 488 -12.60 11.63 72.91
CA VAL A 488 -13.03 12.13 74.23
C VAL A 488 -13.37 13.61 74.12
N ASN A 489 -14.51 14.04 74.66
CA ASN A 489 -14.91 15.45 74.63
C ASN A 489 -14.16 16.28 75.70
N ASP A 490 -14.32 17.61 75.63
CA ASP A 490 -13.66 18.53 76.57
C ASP A 490 -14.10 18.29 78.03
N ALA A 491 -15.37 17.94 78.27
CA ALA A 491 -15.87 17.62 79.61
C ALA A 491 -15.20 16.38 80.21
N TRP A 492 -14.95 15.34 79.39
CA TRP A 492 -14.20 14.14 79.79
C TRP A 492 -12.77 14.51 80.19
N CYS A 493 -12.08 15.31 79.38
CA CYS A 493 -10.70 15.74 79.66
C CYS A 493 -10.63 16.58 80.94
N ALA A 494 -11.52 17.57 81.08
CA ALA A 494 -11.58 18.45 82.22
C ALA A 494 -11.87 17.71 83.53
N ARG A 495 -12.79 16.74 83.51
CA ARG A 495 -13.15 15.98 84.72
C ARG A 495 -12.02 15.04 85.18
N HIS A 496 -11.26 14.47 84.25
CA HIS A 496 -10.17 13.55 84.60
C HIS A 496 -8.80 14.25 84.75
N GLY A 497 -8.69 15.53 84.41
CA GLY A 497 -7.43 16.29 84.47
C GLY A 497 -6.37 15.78 83.48
N LEU A 498 -6.79 15.12 82.40
CA LEU A 498 -5.93 14.52 81.38
C LEU A 498 -6.03 15.30 80.07
N ARG A 499 -4.92 15.41 79.33
CA ARG A 499 -4.93 15.98 77.99
C ARG A 499 -5.41 14.93 76.99
N ARG A 500 -6.22 15.34 76.01
CA ARG A 500 -6.78 14.46 74.97
C ARG A 500 -5.69 13.62 74.27
N GLU A 501 -4.56 14.23 73.93
CA GLU A 501 -3.42 13.57 73.27
C GLU A 501 -2.78 12.45 74.09
N ASP A 502 -2.86 12.50 75.42
CA ASP A 502 -2.29 11.49 76.32
C ASP A 502 -3.20 10.26 76.46
N VAL A 503 -4.42 10.31 75.91
CA VAL A 503 -5.48 9.31 76.10
C VAL A 503 -5.87 8.63 74.78
N LEU A 504 -5.96 9.39 73.68
CA LEU A 504 -6.35 8.83 72.38
C LEU A 504 -5.38 7.72 71.94
N GLY A 505 -5.93 6.59 71.49
CA GLY A 505 -5.20 5.39 71.08
C GLY A 505 -4.81 4.42 72.20
N ARG A 506 -4.89 4.83 73.47
CA ARG A 506 -4.67 3.97 74.64
C ARG A 506 -5.94 3.22 75.00
N THR A 507 -5.79 2.03 75.57
CA THR A 507 -6.93 1.25 76.08
C THR A 507 -7.52 1.90 77.33
N ILE A 508 -8.79 1.64 77.64
CA ILE A 508 -9.43 2.16 78.87
C ILE A 508 -8.61 1.76 80.10
N ALA A 509 -8.09 0.53 80.14
CA ALA A 509 -7.27 0.03 81.24
C ALA A 509 -5.92 0.77 81.40
N GLU A 510 -5.28 1.16 80.28
CA GLU A 510 -4.03 1.91 80.30
C GLU A 510 -4.23 3.38 80.68
N ALA A 511 -5.27 4.02 80.14
CA ALA A 511 -5.51 5.44 80.36
C ALA A 511 -6.21 5.72 81.70
N MET A 512 -7.21 4.91 82.05
CA MET A 512 -8.04 5.10 83.24
C MET A 512 -8.40 3.74 83.89
N PRO A 513 -7.45 3.05 84.55
CA PRO A 513 -7.71 1.75 85.16
C PRO A 513 -8.82 1.81 86.23
N VAL A 514 -8.96 2.93 86.93
CA VAL A 514 -9.96 3.14 87.99
C VAL A 514 -11.41 3.08 87.48
N VAL A 515 -11.65 3.39 86.19
CA VAL A 515 -13.00 3.33 85.62
C VAL A 515 -13.38 1.92 85.15
N MET A 516 -12.45 0.96 85.17
CA MET A 516 -12.70 -0.44 84.80
C MET A 516 -13.23 -1.28 85.96
N THR A 517 -14.38 -0.91 86.50
CA THR A 517 -15.07 -1.75 87.49
C THR A 517 -15.68 -2.99 86.81
N ALA A 518 -15.84 -4.08 87.56
CA ALA A 518 -16.42 -5.33 87.02
C ALA A 518 -17.79 -5.10 86.36
N ARG A 519 -18.62 -4.21 86.94
CA ARG A 519 -19.93 -3.83 86.38
C ARG A 519 -19.81 -3.08 85.06
N ARG A 520 -18.87 -2.14 84.93
CA ARG A 520 -18.66 -1.36 83.70
C ARG A 520 -18.05 -2.20 82.59
N HIS A 521 -17.11 -3.08 82.93
CA HIS A 521 -16.54 -4.00 81.96
C HIS A 521 -17.59 -4.98 81.40
N GLU A 522 -18.45 -5.51 82.27
CA GLU A 522 -19.55 -6.37 81.83
C GLU A 522 -20.58 -5.61 80.98
N ALA A 523 -20.95 -4.39 81.36
CA ALA A 523 -21.83 -3.55 80.56
C ALA A 523 -21.24 -3.22 79.18
N LEU A 524 -19.93 -3.00 79.09
CA LEU A 524 -19.24 -2.76 77.83
C LEU A 524 -19.27 -3.99 76.91
N ARG A 525 -18.94 -5.17 77.45
CA ARG A 525 -19.01 -6.44 76.70
C ARG A 525 -20.43 -6.73 76.22
N ARG A 526 -21.43 -6.56 77.08
CA ARG A 526 -22.85 -6.75 76.72
C ARG A 526 -23.32 -5.74 75.70
N CYS A 527 -22.86 -4.50 75.76
CA CYS A 527 -23.20 -3.49 74.76
C CYS A 527 -22.73 -3.90 73.35
N ILE A 528 -21.53 -4.45 73.25
CA ILE A 528 -20.96 -4.96 72.00
C ILE A 528 -21.67 -6.26 71.55
N ALA A 529 -21.82 -7.23 72.46
CA ALA A 529 -22.39 -8.54 72.15
C ALA A 529 -23.89 -8.49 71.83
N ASP A 530 -24.67 -7.81 72.67
CA ASP A 530 -26.13 -7.72 72.54
C ASP A 530 -26.54 -6.69 71.47
N ARG A 531 -25.60 -5.85 71.00
CA ARG A 531 -25.86 -4.71 70.08
C ARG A 531 -26.97 -3.78 70.59
N GLN A 532 -27.06 -3.63 71.90
CA GLN A 532 -28.07 -2.82 72.59
C GLN A 532 -27.41 -1.83 73.55
N MET A 533 -28.11 -0.74 73.81
CA MET A 533 -27.69 0.24 74.80
C MET A 533 -27.64 -0.41 76.19
N GLN A 534 -26.53 -0.22 76.91
CA GLN A 534 -26.37 -0.67 78.30
C GLN A 534 -26.22 0.55 79.19
N MET A 535 -26.91 0.54 80.32
CA MET A 535 -26.79 1.58 81.34
C MET A 535 -26.20 0.95 82.59
N VAL A 536 -25.12 1.53 83.09
CA VAL A 536 -24.43 1.04 84.27
C VAL A 536 -24.16 2.17 85.24
N ARG A 537 -24.51 1.94 86.51
CA ARG A 537 -24.10 2.79 87.63
C ARG A 537 -23.01 2.08 88.42
N ALA A 538 -21.91 2.78 88.65
CA ALA A 538 -20.80 2.28 89.44
C ALA A 538 -20.20 3.40 90.30
N GLU A 539 -19.91 3.07 91.57
CA GLU A 539 -19.05 3.88 92.40
C GLU A 539 -17.61 3.73 91.92
N ILE A 540 -16.97 4.86 91.63
CA ILE A 540 -15.58 4.93 91.19
C ILE A 540 -14.83 5.83 92.17
N ASP A 541 -13.72 5.32 92.70
CA ASP A 541 -12.85 6.07 93.57
C ASP A 541 -11.75 6.74 92.75
N TYR A 542 -11.93 8.03 92.47
CA TYR A 542 -10.97 8.79 91.68
C TYR A 542 -9.87 9.35 92.58
N PRO A 543 -8.58 9.21 92.23
CA PRO A 543 -7.48 9.70 93.05
C PRO A 543 -7.55 11.20 93.40
N GLN A 544 -8.18 12.02 92.54
CA GLN A 544 -8.27 13.47 92.71
C GLN A 544 -9.64 13.97 93.17
N LEU A 545 -10.70 13.17 92.99
CA LEU A 545 -12.09 13.58 93.25
C LEU A 545 -12.74 12.80 94.40
N GLY A 546 -12.09 11.74 94.88
CA GLY A 546 -12.65 10.78 95.83
C GLY A 546 -13.74 9.91 95.21
N ARG A 547 -14.51 9.23 96.06
CA ARG A 547 -15.60 8.34 95.65
C ARG A 547 -16.73 9.13 94.98
N ARG A 548 -17.11 8.71 93.78
CA ARG A 548 -18.21 9.29 92.98
C ARG A 548 -19.10 8.19 92.39
N THR A 549 -20.41 8.42 92.38
CA THR A 549 -21.38 7.56 91.71
C THR A 549 -21.51 8.01 90.27
N MET A 550 -21.01 7.20 89.33
CA MET A 550 -21.02 7.51 87.91
C MET A 550 -22.08 6.67 87.19
N GLU A 551 -23.02 7.33 86.53
CA GLU A 551 -23.95 6.71 85.60
C GLU A 551 -23.37 6.78 84.19
N THR A 552 -23.30 5.65 83.49
CA THR A 552 -22.79 5.58 82.12
C THR A 552 -23.75 4.85 81.23
N THR A 553 -24.14 5.54 80.17
CA THR A 553 -24.88 4.98 79.06
C THR A 553 -23.89 4.63 77.97
N MET A 554 -23.80 3.33 77.65
CA MET A 554 -22.96 2.78 76.59
C MET A 554 -23.86 2.41 75.42
N THR A 555 -23.57 2.97 74.25
CA THR A 555 -24.33 2.76 73.01
C THR A 555 -23.38 2.18 71.94
N PRO A 556 -23.74 1.11 71.24
CA PRO A 556 -22.88 0.55 70.20
C PRO A 556 -22.76 1.54 69.03
N TYR A 557 -21.53 1.81 68.61
CA TYR A 557 -21.25 2.61 67.41
C TYR A 557 -21.32 1.71 66.18
N LEU A 558 -22.36 1.84 65.36
CA LEU A 558 -22.63 0.96 64.22
C LEU A 558 -22.09 1.56 62.91
N THR A 559 -21.63 0.70 62.00
CA THR A 559 -21.41 1.05 60.59
C THR A 559 -22.73 1.07 59.81
N SER A 560 -22.69 1.54 58.55
CA SER A 560 -23.83 1.47 57.62
C SER A 560 -24.40 0.05 57.44
N ASP A 561 -23.57 -0.98 57.67
CA ASP A 561 -23.91 -2.39 57.53
C ASP A 561 -24.35 -3.03 58.87
N ALA A 562 -24.66 -2.20 59.87
CA ALA A 562 -25.10 -2.61 61.22
C ALA A 562 -24.06 -3.42 62.04
N ASP A 563 -22.78 -3.35 61.69
CA ASP A 563 -21.69 -3.93 62.48
C ASP A 563 -21.17 -2.94 63.52
N VAL A 564 -20.90 -3.45 64.73
CA VAL A 564 -20.38 -2.64 65.84
C VAL A 564 -18.90 -2.34 65.58
N ARG A 565 -18.56 -1.07 65.43
CA ARG A 565 -17.18 -0.57 65.30
C ARG A 565 -16.56 -0.14 66.62
N GLY A 566 -17.36 -0.02 67.67
CA GLY A 566 -16.92 0.54 68.94
C GLY A 566 -18.10 0.86 69.84
N VAL A 567 -17.84 1.61 70.91
CA VAL A 567 -18.86 2.00 71.89
C VAL A 567 -18.77 3.50 72.17
N VAL A 568 -19.90 4.19 72.11
CA VAL A 568 -20.05 5.57 72.59
C VAL A 568 -20.51 5.50 74.04
N ALA A 569 -19.70 6.00 74.96
CA ALA A 569 -20.02 6.07 76.38
C ALA A 569 -20.27 7.53 76.79
N VAL A 570 -21.49 7.80 77.26
CA VAL A 570 -21.87 9.08 77.89
C VAL A 570 -21.94 8.86 79.39
N THR A 571 -21.08 9.54 80.14
CA THR A 571 -20.94 9.38 81.59
C THR A 571 -21.34 10.67 82.31
N ARG A 572 -22.27 10.55 83.26
CA ARG A 572 -22.72 11.62 84.16
C ARG A 572 -22.36 11.27 85.59
N ASP A 573 -21.99 12.30 86.36
CA ASP A 573 -21.79 12.18 87.80
C ASP A 573 -23.13 12.45 88.48
N VAL A 574 -23.63 11.48 89.24
CA VAL A 574 -24.93 11.54 89.93
C VAL A 574 -24.77 11.50 91.44
N THR A 575 -23.56 11.74 91.97
CA THR A 575 -23.24 11.66 93.40
C THR A 575 -24.14 12.58 94.26
N GLU A 576 -24.46 13.78 93.78
CA GLU A 576 -25.33 14.73 94.50
C GLU A 576 -26.83 14.40 94.40
N GLN A 577 -27.25 13.52 93.48
CA GLN A 577 -28.66 13.11 93.35
C GLN A 577 -29.05 11.99 94.34
N GLU A 578 -28.10 11.46 95.11
CA GLU A 578 -28.30 10.41 96.13
C GLU A 578 -28.43 10.96 97.57
N HIS A 579 -28.28 12.28 97.76
CA HIS A 579 -28.51 12.98 99.03
C HIS A 579 -29.77 13.84 98.96
#